data_AF-A0A922VIK6-F1
#
_entry.id   AF-A0A922VIK6-F1
#
_cell.length_a   1.000
_cell.length_b   1.000
_cell.length_c   1.000
_cell.angle_alpha   90.00
_cell.angle_beta   90.00
_cell.angle_gamma   90.00
#
_symmetry.space_group_name_H-M   'P 1'
#
loop_
_entity.id
_entity.type
_entity.pdbx_description
1 polymer ?
#
loop_
_entity_poly.entity_id
_entity_poly.type
_entity_poly.pdbx_seq_one_letter_code
_entity_poly.pdbx_strand_id
1 'polypeptide(L)'
;MRVEAISEKLSWLTVGGLDVVAVDERTGLLAGELHARHYDRATRAVSMADCLALATASLLGERLATSDPPLAEVARTEGCEVIALPDARGRRP
;
A
#
# COMPACT_ATOMS: atom_id res chain seq x y z
N MET A 1 -8.40 -24.24 -10.80
CA MET A 1 -8.19 -24.46 -9.34
C MET A 1 -7.15 -23.55 -8.65
N ARG A 2 -6.73 -22.41 -9.22
CA ARG A 2 -5.93 -21.38 -8.50
C ARG A 2 -6.61 -20.00 -8.46
N VAL A 3 -7.32 -19.64 -9.53
CA VAL A 3 -8.05 -18.37 -9.65
C VAL A 3 -9.32 -18.34 -8.78
N GLU A 4 -10.07 -19.45 -8.73
CA GLU A 4 -11.29 -19.57 -7.90
C GLU A 4 -10.97 -19.40 -6.42
N ALA A 5 -9.88 -20.01 -5.94
CA ALA A 5 -9.44 -19.92 -4.54
C ALA A 5 -8.98 -18.50 -4.15
N ILE A 6 -8.46 -17.71 -5.08
CA ILE A 6 -8.09 -16.30 -4.82
C ILE A 6 -9.35 -15.44 -4.75
N SER A 7 -10.29 -15.66 -5.67
CA SER A 7 -11.56 -14.92 -5.72
C SER A 7 -12.38 -15.14 -4.46
N GLU A 8 -12.40 -16.36 -3.93
CA GLU A 8 -13.02 -16.70 -2.65
C GLU A 8 -12.37 -15.96 -1.46
N LYS A 9 -11.04 -15.91 -1.40
CA LYS A 9 -10.35 -15.17 -0.33
C LYS A 9 -10.61 -13.67 -0.38
N LEU A 10 -10.71 -13.08 -1.58
CA LEU A 10 -11.06 -11.68 -1.72
C LEU A 10 -12.49 -11.41 -1.23
N SER A 11 -13.43 -12.33 -1.50
CA SER A 11 -14.81 -12.17 -1.02
C SER A 11 -14.90 -12.17 0.52
N TRP A 12 -14.04 -12.93 1.21
CA TRP A 12 -13.97 -12.89 2.68
C TRP A 12 -13.56 -11.52 3.23
N LEU A 13 -12.68 -10.79 2.53
CA LEU A 13 -12.31 -9.43 2.92
C LEU A 13 -13.52 -8.49 2.82
N THR A 14 -14.29 -8.60 1.74
CA THR A 14 -15.52 -7.82 1.54
C THR A 14 -16.58 -8.13 2.59
N VAL A 15 -16.80 -9.41 2.92
CA VAL A 15 -17.69 -9.82 4.02
C VAL A 15 -17.20 -9.28 5.37
N GLY A 16 -15.88 -9.18 5.55
CA GLY A 16 -15.24 -8.57 6.71
C GLY A 16 -15.35 -7.04 6.79
N GLY A 17 -16.00 -6.39 5.81
CA GLY A 17 -16.21 -4.94 5.78
C GLY A 17 -15.10 -4.13 5.10
N LEU A 18 -14.20 -4.78 4.36
CA LEU A 18 -13.19 -4.10 3.55
C LEU A 18 -13.69 -3.86 2.14
N ASP A 19 -13.48 -2.65 1.63
CA ASP A 19 -13.63 -2.38 0.20
C ASP A 19 -12.37 -2.87 -0.54
N VAL A 20 -12.58 -3.79 -1.49
CA VAL A 20 -11.49 -4.31 -2.34
C VAL A 20 -11.42 -3.44 -3.59
N VAL A 21 -10.36 -2.65 -3.70
CA VAL A 21 -10.13 -1.74 -4.83
C VAL A 21 -9.33 -2.46 -5.90
N ALA A 22 -9.83 -2.44 -7.13
CA ALA A 22 -9.11 -2.95 -8.29
C ALA A 22 -8.00 -1.97 -8.70
N VAL A 23 -6.82 -2.49 -9.02
CA VAL A 23 -5.73 -1.69 -9.60
C VAL A 23 -6.07 -1.41 -11.06
N ASP A 24 -6.32 -0.14 -11.37
CA ASP A 24 -6.52 0.34 -12.73
C ASP A 24 -5.22 0.93 -13.31
N GLU A 25 -5.31 1.43 -14.55
CA GLU A 25 -4.18 2.05 -15.24
C GLU A 25 -3.59 3.24 -14.46
N ARG A 26 -4.44 4.09 -13.89
CA ARG A 26 -4.01 5.29 -13.14
C ARG A 26 -3.23 4.90 -11.89
N THR A 27 -3.75 3.92 -11.16
CA THR A 27 -3.10 3.36 -9.97
C THR A 27 -1.75 2.75 -10.31
N GLY A 28 -1.70 1.96 -11.40
CA GLY A 28 -0.47 1.33 -11.88
C GLY A 28 0.60 2.34 -12.31
N LEU A 29 0.22 3.38 -13.06
CA LEU A 29 1.15 4.43 -13.50
C LEU A 29 1.73 5.20 -12.32
N LEU A 30 0.89 5.66 -11.39
CA LEU A 30 1.35 6.38 -10.21
C LEU A 30 2.24 5.50 -9.31
N ALA A 31 1.90 4.23 -9.13
CA ALA A 31 2.73 3.29 -8.38
C ALA A 31 4.10 3.10 -9.02
N GLY A 32 4.16 2.97 -10.35
CA GLY A 32 5.42 2.90 -11.09
C GLY A 32 6.27 4.16 -10.92
N GLU A 33 5.64 5.33 -10.97
CA GLU A 33 6.28 6.63 -10.76
C GLU A 33 6.86 6.76 -9.34
N LEU A 34 6.07 6.40 -8.33
CA LEU A 34 6.50 6.37 -6.92
C LEU A 34 7.69 5.43 -6.72
N HIS A 35 7.61 4.23 -7.29
CA HIS A 35 8.70 3.26 -7.21
C HIS A 35 9.96 3.80 -7.89
N ALA A 36 9.85 4.41 -9.06
CA ALA A 36 11.00 4.99 -9.77
C ALA A 36 11.67 6.14 -8.99
N ARG A 37 10.90 6.94 -8.23
CA ARG A 37 11.45 8.03 -7.40
C ARG A 37 12.10 7.56 -6.11
N HIS A 38 11.51 6.57 -5.44
CA HIS A 38 11.83 6.26 -4.04
C HIS A 38 12.56 4.95 -3.83
N TYR A 39 12.52 4.04 -4.81
CA TYR A 39 13.20 2.77 -4.67
C TYR A 39 14.71 2.97 -4.60
N ASP A 40 15.27 2.62 -3.45
CA ASP A 40 16.71 2.49 -3.27
C ASP A 40 16.98 1.20 -2.50
N ARG A 41 17.66 0.25 -3.14
CA ARG A 41 17.90 -1.08 -2.55
C ARG A 41 18.68 -1.05 -1.23
N ALA A 42 19.46 0.00 -0.97
CA ALA A 42 20.37 0.08 0.17
C ALA A 42 19.75 0.84 1.35
N THR A 43 18.87 1.79 1.07
CA THR A 43 18.37 2.75 2.05
C THR A 43 16.85 2.73 2.20
N ARG A 44 16.10 2.40 1.13
CA ARG A 44 14.62 2.45 1.09
C ARG A 44 14.06 1.38 0.16
N ALA A 45 14.00 0.14 0.66
CA ALA A 45 13.49 -1.01 -0.09
C ALA A 45 11.96 -1.06 -0.12
N VAL A 46 11.30 0.03 -0.53
CA VAL A 46 9.85 0.01 -0.81
C VAL A 46 9.57 -0.86 -2.02
N SER A 47 8.67 -1.83 -1.85
CA SER A 47 8.28 -2.74 -2.92
C SER A 47 7.26 -2.11 -3.85
N MET A 48 7.05 -2.72 -5.03
CA MET A 48 5.97 -2.29 -5.93
C MET A 48 4.59 -2.41 -5.28
N ALA A 49 4.39 -3.37 -4.36
CA ALA A 49 3.14 -3.52 -3.63
C ALA A 49 2.91 -2.33 -2.67
N ASP A 50 3.97 -1.84 -2.03
CA ASP A 50 3.91 -0.65 -1.17
C ASP A 50 3.57 0.60 -1.98
N CYS A 51 4.19 0.74 -3.17
CA CYS A 51 3.87 1.83 -4.08
C CYS A 51 2.42 1.76 -4.60
N LEU A 52 1.87 0.58 -4.84
CA LEU A 52 0.46 0.40 -5.17
C LEU A 52 -0.46 0.80 -4.02
N ALA A 53 -0.13 0.43 -2.78
CA ALA A 53 -0.89 0.83 -1.61
C ALA A 53 -0.91 2.35 -1.43
N LEU A 54 0.25 3.00 -1.54
CA LEU A 54 0.37 4.46 -1.48
C LEU A 54 -0.35 5.15 -2.63
N ALA A 55 -0.18 4.68 -3.88
CA ALA A 55 -0.89 5.23 -5.04
C ALA A 55 -2.41 5.15 -4.85
N THR A 56 -2.91 4.01 -4.36
CA THR A 56 -4.33 3.81 -4.09
C THR A 56 -4.84 4.80 -3.04
N ALA A 57 -4.15 4.92 -1.90
CA ALA A 57 -4.51 5.87 -0.84
C ALA A 57 -4.53 7.31 -1.37
N SER A 58 -3.48 7.72 -2.10
CA SER A 58 -3.38 9.06 -2.67
C SER A 58 -4.49 9.37 -3.68
N LEU A 59 -4.84 8.42 -4.56
CA LEU A 59 -5.89 8.61 -5.56
C LEU A 59 -7.29 8.67 -4.95
N LEU A 60 -7.52 7.93 -3.85
CA LEU A 60 -8.78 7.96 -3.12
C LEU A 60 -8.88 9.16 -2.15
N GLY A 61 -7.79 9.88 -1.91
CA GLY A 61 -7.73 10.93 -0.88
C GLY A 61 -7.79 10.36 0.54
N GLU A 62 -7.36 9.12 0.71
CA GLU A 62 -7.41 8.37 1.96
C GLU A 62 -6.02 8.30 2.62
N ARG A 63 -6.01 7.81 3.86
CA ARG A 63 -4.81 7.67 4.68
C ARG A 63 -4.18 6.29 4.53
N LEU A 64 -2.85 6.21 4.50
CA LEU A 64 -2.14 4.95 4.40
C LEU A 64 -1.91 4.33 5.78
N ALA A 65 -2.52 3.19 6.06
CA ALA A 65 -2.26 2.43 7.27
C ALA A 65 -1.09 1.46 7.07
N THR A 66 0.01 1.64 7.81
CA THR A 66 1.18 0.75 7.74
C THR A 66 1.96 0.71 9.05
N SER A 67 2.64 -0.42 9.29
CA SER A 67 3.67 -0.57 10.32
C SER A 67 5.09 -0.51 9.75
N ASP A 68 5.24 -0.40 8.43
CA ASP A 68 6.54 -0.39 7.74
C ASP A 68 7.16 1.02 7.70
N PRO A 69 8.33 1.24 8.34
CA PRO A 69 8.94 2.57 8.39
C PRO A 69 9.36 3.16 7.04
N PRO A 70 10.01 2.43 6.11
CA PRO A 70 10.32 2.94 4.78
C PRO A 70 9.07 3.42 4.02
N LEU A 71 7.99 2.63 4.01
CA LEU A 71 6.73 3.05 3.37
C LEU A 71 6.13 4.29 4.05
N ALA A 72 6.15 4.37 5.38
CA ALA A 72 5.64 5.53 6.10
C ALA A 72 6.44 6.82 5.80
N GLU A 73 7.76 6.73 5.66
CA GLU A 73 8.62 7.87 5.28
C GLU A 73 8.29 8.34 3.85
N VAL A 74 8.15 7.42 2.90
CA VAL A 74 7.79 7.74 1.51
C VAL A 74 6.39 8.36 1.44
N ALA A 75 5.41 7.80 2.14
CA ALA A 75 4.05 8.33 2.17
C ALA A 75 4.01 9.78 2.69
N ARG A 76 4.70 10.07 3.80
CA ARG A 76 4.79 11.43 4.34
C ARG A 76 5.49 12.40 3.37
N THR A 77 6.54 11.93 2.69
CA THR A 77 7.26 12.72 1.68
C THR A 77 6.36 13.09 0.50
N GLU A 78 5.47 12.18 0.11
CA GLU A 78 4.48 12.36 -0.96
C GLU A 78 3.19 13.06 -0.48
N GLY A 79 3.14 13.48 0.79
CA GLY A 79 2.00 14.22 1.36
C GLY A 79 0.79 13.35 1.73
N CYS A 80 0.91 12.02 1.75
CA CYS A 80 -0.12 11.12 2.23
C CYS A 80 -0.04 11.00 3.77
N GLU A 81 -1.18 11.19 4.46
CA GLU A 81 -1.25 10.98 5.90
C GLU A 81 -1.11 9.49 6.24
N VAL A 82 -0.30 9.18 7.25
CA VAL A 82 -0.04 7.80 7.69
C VAL A 82 -0.79 7.48 8.98
N ILE A 83 -1.59 6.41 8.95
CA ILE A 83 -2.08 5.75 10.16
C ILE A 83 -1.01 4.77 10.62
N ALA A 84 -0.20 5.17 11.60
CA ALA A 84 0.91 4.38 12.09
C ALA A 84 0.43 3.17 12.91
N LEU A 85 0.50 1.98 12.30
CA LEU A 85 0.14 0.71 12.93
C LEU A 85 1.31 0.17 13.77
N PRO A 86 1.04 -0.52 14.89
CA PRO A 86 2.09 -1.22 15.63
C PRO A 86 2.60 -2.42 14.83
N ASP A 87 3.92 -2.61 14.81
CA ASP A 87 4.56 -3.85 14.37
C ASP A 87 4.34 -4.99 15.39
N ALA A 88 4.85 -6.18 15.08
CA ALA A 88 4.75 -7.34 15.97
C ALA A 88 5.41 -7.15 17.36
N ARG A 89 6.20 -6.09 17.55
CA ARG A 89 6.82 -5.71 18.84
C ARG A 89 6.17 -4.46 19.45
N GLY A 90 5.05 -3.98 18.90
CA GLY A 90 4.31 -2.82 19.38
C GLY A 90 4.88 -1.46 18.96
N ARG A 91 5.89 -1.42 18.07
CA ARG A 91 6.52 -0.17 17.61
C ARG A 91 5.80 0.39 16.41
N ARG A 92 5.74 1.72 16.31
CA ARG A 92 5.07 2.42 15.21
C ARG A 92 6.09 3.20 14.36
N PRO A 93 5.87 3.31 13.05
CA PRO A 93 6.71 4.10 12.14
C PRO A 93 6.43 5.60 12.20
#